data_AF-A0A3M2CTV7-F1
#
_entry.id   AF-A0A3M2CTV7-F1
#
_cell.length_a   1.000
_cell.length_b   1.000
_cell.length_c   1.000
_cell.angle_alpha   90.00
_cell.angle_beta   90.00
_cell.angle_gamma   90.00
#
_symmetry.space_group_name_H-M   'P 1'
#
loop_
_entity.id
_entity.type
_entity.pdbx_description
1 polymer ?
#
loop_
_entity_poly.entity_id
_entity_poly.type
_entity_poly.pdbx_seq_one_letter_code
_entity_poly.pdbx_strand_id
1 'polypeptide(L)'
;MCFDLPVVAFDLPIHSPEVEYLTPENSVILPASTTPAEFAEQLPKIFEQFSDPGRRAKIYPSIAHLTMEAMVDRFIEGIERVFALDRKA
;
A
#
# COMPACT_ATOMS: atom_id res chain seq x y z
N MET A 1 -2.56 -2.38 -6.70
CA MET A 1 -2.93 -3.17 -5.50
C MET A 1 -4.00 -4.23 -5.80
N CYS A 2 -5.27 -4.11 -5.41
CA CYS A 2 -6.26 -5.21 -5.51
C CYS A 2 -6.57 -5.67 -6.95
N PHE A 3 -6.56 -4.75 -7.91
CA PHE A 3 -6.79 -5.02 -9.34
C PHE A 3 -5.52 -5.36 -10.14
N ASP A 4 -4.40 -5.62 -9.46
CA ASP A 4 -3.09 -5.90 -10.10
C ASP A 4 -2.62 -4.79 -11.08
N LEU A 5 -3.13 -3.57 -10.90
CA LEU A 5 -2.71 -2.37 -11.61
C LEU A 5 -1.43 -1.78 -10.98
N PRO A 6 -0.51 -1.22 -11.81
CA PRO A 6 0.59 -0.39 -11.34
C PRO A 6 0.10 0.75 -10.45
N VAL A 7 0.80 0.99 -9.35
CA VAL A 7 0.60 2.20 -8.53
C VAL A 7 1.89 2.98 -8.55
N VAL A 8 1.84 4.21 -9.07
CA VAL A 8 2.95 5.15 -9.04
C VAL A 8 2.50 6.37 -8.26
N ALA A 9 3.24 6.71 -7.21
CA ALA A 9 2.95 7.82 -6.30
C ALA A 9 4.14 8.76 -6.24
N PHE A 10 3.92 9.97 -5.71
CA PHE A 10 4.97 10.94 -5.43
C PHE A 10 5.05 11.18 -3.93
N ASP A 11 6.28 11.29 -3.40
CA ASP A 11 6.60 11.52 -1.99
C ASP A 11 6.29 12.98 -1.58
N LEU A 12 5.00 13.31 -1.55
CA LEU A 12 4.49 14.66 -1.27
C LEU A 12 4.29 14.88 0.23
N PRO A 13 4.59 16.09 0.77
CA PRO A 13 4.40 16.41 2.20
C PRO A 13 2.94 16.32 2.68
N ILE A 14 1.99 16.36 1.74
CA ILE A 14 0.57 16.06 1.97
C ILE A 14 0.24 14.94 1.01
N HIS A 15 -0.04 13.77 1.56
CA HIS A 15 -0.41 12.57 0.83
C HIS A 15 -1.77 12.07 1.30
N SER A 16 -2.47 11.36 0.41
CA SER A 16 -3.69 10.64 0.78
C SER A 16 -3.35 9.53 1.80
N PRO A 17 -4.26 9.16 2.73
CA PRO A 17 -4.00 8.09 3.72
C PRO A 17 -3.57 6.77 3.08
N GLU A 18 -4.00 6.52 1.84
CA GLU A 18 -3.63 5.34 1.06
C GLU A 18 -2.11 5.20 0.81
N VAL A 19 -1.30 6.24 1.01
CA VAL A 19 0.17 6.12 0.97
C VAL A 19 0.69 5.17 2.05
N GLU A 20 0.01 5.06 3.19
CA GLU A 20 0.41 4.20 4.32
C GLU A 20 0.33 2.70 3.96
N TYR A 21 -0.38 2.37 2.89
CA TYR A 21 -0.52 1.01 2.34
C TYR A 21 0.44 0.72 1.19
N LEU A 22 1.20 1.73 0.74
CA LEU A 22 2.16 1.59 -0.35
C LEU A 22 3.49 1.05 0.18
N THR A 23 3.98 0.00 -0.47
CA THR A 23 5.27 -0.62 -0.18
C THR A 23 6.08 -0.77 -1.48
N PRO A 24 7.41 -0.97 -1.41
CA PRO A 24 8.24 -1.23 -2.61
C PRO A 24 7.79 -2.45 -3.43
N GLU A 25 7.08 -3.39 -2.81
CA GLU A 25 6.54 -4.60 -3.46
C GLU A 25 5.25 -4.34 -4.26
N ASN A 26 4.50 -3.29 -3.92
CA ASN A 26 3.16 -3.02 -4.48
C ASN A 26 3.01 -1.69 -5.22
N SER A 27 4.05 -0.85 -5.19
CA SER A 27 4.07 0.51 -5.72
C SER A 27 5.46 0.95 -6.18
N VAL A 28 5.51 2.09 -6.87
CA VAL A 28 6.73 2.87 -7.09
C VAL A 28 6.49 4.27 -6.54
N ILE A 29 7.30 4.68 -5.57
CA ILE A 29 7.25 6.02 -4.98
C ILE A 29 8.38 6.86 -5.57
N LEU A 30 8.02 7.96 -6.23
CA LEU A 30 8.94 8.89 -6.88
C LEU A 30 9.16 10.13 -5.99
N PRO A 31 10.33 10.76 -6.00
CA PRO A 31 10.54 12.03 -5.31
C PRO A 31 9.52 13.11 -5.73
N ALA A 32 9.09 13.97 -4.80
CA ALA A 32 8.27 15.15 -5.12
C ALA A 32 8.92 16.10 -6.15
N SER A 33 10.25 16.06 -6.30
CA SER A 33 11.00 16.85 -7.27
C SER A 33 11.03 16.25 -8.69
N THR A 34 10.47 15.06 -8.91
CA THR A 34 10.51 14.38 -10.21
C THR A 34 9.78 15.17 -11.29
N THR A 35 10.52 15.53 -12.32
CA THR A 35 10.04 16.23 -13.52
C THR A 35 9.30 15.29 -14.47
N PRO A 36 8.50 15.82 -15.42
CA PRO A 36 7.85 15.00 -16.46
C PRO A 36 8.83 14.21 -17.33
N ALA A 37 10.06 14.71 -17.54
CA ALA A 37 11.10 14.02 -18.29
C ALA A 37 11.63 12.80 -17.52
N GLU A 38 12.03 12.99 -16.26
CA GLU A 38 12.48 11.91 -15.38
C GLU A 38 11.37 10.86 -15.14
N PHE A 39 10.10 11.27 -15.07
CA PHE A 39 8.97 10.35 -15.02
C PHE A 39 8.89 9.48 -16.29
N ALA A 40 8.99 10.11 -17.48
CA ALA A 40 8.96 9.40 -18.75
C ALA A 40 10.13 8.40 -18.91
N GLU A 41 11.33 8.75 -18.42
CA GLU A 41 12.49 7.87 -18.38
C GLU A 41 12.32 6.65 -17.45
N GLN A 42 11.46 6.75 -16.43
CA GLN A 42 11.17 5.63 -15.53
C GLN A 42 10.04 4.71 -16.03
N LEU A 43 9.16 5.16 -16.93
CA LEU A 43 8.05 4.36 -17.45
C LEU A 43 8.44 2.96 -17.96
N PRO A 44 9.57 2.74 -18.70
CA PRO A 44 9.95 1.41 -19.13
C PRO A 44 10.26 0.46 -17.97
N LYS A 45 10.96 0.95 -16.93
CA LYS A 45 11.31 0.16 -15.73
C LYS A 45 10.07 -0.17 -14.91
N ILE A 46 9.16 0.80 -14.76
CA ILE A 46 7.85 0.59 -14.10
C ILE A 46 7.05 -0.46 -14.87
N PHE A 47 7.03 -0.39 -16.20
CA PHE A 47 6.32 -1.36 -17.05
C PHE A 47 6.91 -2.78 -16.99
N GLU A 48 8.22 -2.93 -16.74
CA GLU A 48 8.92 -4.20 -16.58
C GLU A 48 8.84 -4.80 -15.16
N GLN A 49 8.74 -3.96 -14.11
CA GLN A 49 8.49 -4.39 -12.73
C GLN A 49 7.04 -4.86 -12.55
N PHE A 50 6.12 -4.08 -13.09
CA PHE A 50 4.79 -4.57 -13.43
C PHE A 50 4.92 -5.47 -14.68
N SER A 51 3.86 -6.11 -15.15
CA SER A 51 3.94 -7.15 -16.22
C SER A 51 4.69 -8.45 -15.85
N ASP A 52 5.68 -8.45 -14.93
CA ASP A 52 6.25 -9.68 -14.33
C ASP A 52 5.11 -10.60 -13.84
N PRO A 53 4.92 -11.81 -14.42
CA PRO A 53 3.86 -12.72 -14.00
C PRO A 53 3.98 -13.13 -12.51
N GLY A 54 5.19 -13.14 -11.97
CA GLY A 54 5.49 -13.46 -10.58
C GLY A 54 5.12 -12.36 -9.58
N ARG A 55 4.89 -11.11 -10.04
CA ARG A 55 4.65 -9.95 -9.16
C ARG A 55 3.48 -10.15 -8.20
N ARG A 56 2.43 -10.88 -8.62
CA ARG A 56 1.20 -11.09 -7.83
C ARG A 56 1.49 -11.81 -6.52
N ALA A 57 2.48 -12.70 -6.51
CA ALA A 57 2.95 -13.40 -5.32
C ALA A 57 3.66 -12.47 -4.30
N LYS A 58 4.11 -11.28 -4.72
CA LYS A 58 4.67 -10.22 -3.85
C LYS A 58 3.59 -9.21 -3.43
N ILE A 59 2.77 -8.76 -4.38
CA ILE A 59 1.71 -7.76 -4.16
C ILE A 59 0.67 -8.29 -3.17
N TYR A 60 0.14 -9.51 -3.37
CA TYR A 60 -1.00 -9.99 -2.58
C TYR A 60 -0.67 -10.13 -1.08
N PRO A 61 0.47 -10.70 -0.65
CA PRO A 61 0.87 -10.67 0.76
C PRO A 61 0.98 -9.26 1.34
N SER A 62 1.51 -8.28 0.60
CA SER A 62 1.63 -6.89 1.08
C SER A 62 0.28 -6.26 1.42
N ILE A 63 -0.81 -6.66 0.75
CA ILE A 63 -2.17 -6.11 0.94
C ILE A 63 -3.14 -7.08 1.62
N ALA A 64 -2.72 -8.30 1.96
CA ALA A 64 -3.58 -9.32 2.59
C ALA A 64 -4.16 -8.85 3.93
N HIS A 65 -3.54 -7.86 4.55
CA HIS A 65 -3.98 -7.23 5.78
C HIS A 65 -5.13 -6.21 5.60
N LEU A 66 -5.49 -5.86 4.36
CA LEU A 66 -6.50 -4.85 3.98
C LEU A 66 -7.84 -5.46 3.52
N THR A 67 -8.09 -6.75 3.81
CA THR A 67 -9.38 -7.37 3.52
C THR A 67 -10.45 -6.93 4.51
N MET A 68 -11.72 -7.01 4.10
CA MET A 68 -12.85 -6.66 4.97
C MET A 68 -12.87 -7.51 6.25
N GLU A 69 -12.54 -8.80 6.12
CA GLU A 69 -12.40 -9.73 7.23
C GLU A 69 -11.33 -9.25 8.23
N ALA A 70 -10.12 -8.94 7.75
CA ALA A 70 -9.03 -8.46 8.58
C ALA A 70 -9.29 -7.06 9.19
N MET A 71 -10.16 -6.26 8.58
CA MET A 71 -10.64 -4.99 9.17
C MET A 71 -11.67 -5.22 10.27
N VAL A 72 -12.60 -6.17 10.08
CA VAL A 72 -13.58 -6.57 11.10
C VAL A 72 -12.90 -7.20 12.31
N ASP A 73 -11.94 -8.11 12.11
CA ASP A 73 -11.20 -8.75 13.20
C ASP A 73 -10.46 -7.70 14.05
N ARG A 74 -9.73 -6.77 13.43
CA ARG A 74 -9.05 -5.67 14.15
C ARG A 74 -10.01 -4.75 14.88
N PHE A 75 -11.19 -4.49 14.32
CA PHE A 75 -12.21 -3.70 14.99
C PHE A 75 -12.69 -4.40 16.26
N ILE A 76 -12.98 -5.71 16.19
CA ILE A 76 -13.36 -6.53 17.35
C ILE A 76 -12.25 -6.53 18.40
N GLU A 77 -11.00 -6.82 18.02
CA GLU A 77 -9.84 -6.78 18.92
C GLU A 77 -9.68 -5.42 19.62
N GLY A 78 -9.90 -4.32 18.89
CA GLY A 78 -9.87 -2.96 19.42
C GLY A 78 -10.94 -2.72 20.49
N ILE A 79 -12.18 -3.11 20.20
CA ILE A 79 -13.31 -3.01 21.13
C ILE A 79 -13.10 -3.87 22.38
N GLU A 80 -12.69 -5.13 22.21
CA GLU A 80 -12.39 -6.03 23.32
C GLU A 80 -11.27 -5.50 24.22
N ARG A 81 -10.20 -4.94 23.62
CA ARG A 81 -9.10 -4.32 24.37
C ARG A 81 -9.58 -3.16 25.25
N VAL A 82 -10.44 -2.28 24.72
CA VAL A 82 -11.00 -1.15 25.50
C VAL A 82 -11.84 -1.67 26.67
N PHE A 83 -12.76 -2.61 26.43
CA PHE A 83 -13.60 -3.18 27.51
C PHE A 83 -12.83 -4.09 28.49
N ALA A 84 -11.66 -4.60 28.13
CA ALA A 84 -10.79 -5.36 29.03
C ALA A 84 -9.91 -4.47 29.93
N LEU A 85 -9.63 -3.23 29.50
CA LEU A 85 -8.97 -2.21 30.32
C LEU A 85 -9.93 -1.63 31.37
N ASP A 86 -11.17 -1.35 30.97
CA ASP A 86 -12.22 -0.78 31.85
C ASP A 86 -12.58 -1.70 33.03
N ARG A 87 -12.41 -3.02 32.88
CA ARG A 87 -12.59 -4.01 33.97
C ARG A 87 -11.39 -4.14 34.93
N LYS A 88 -10.31 -3.39 34.70
CA LYS A 88 -9.07 -3.41 35.51
C LYS A 88 -8.79 -2.08 36.23
N ALA A 89 -9.65 -1.07 36.02
CA ALA A 89 -9.66 0.20 36.74
C ALA A 89 -10.58 0.11 37.97
#